data_AF-A0A2K1ZLD9-F1
#
_entry.id   AF-A0A2K1ZLD9-F1
#
_cell.length_a   1.000
_cell.length_b   1.000
_cell.length_c   1.000
_cell.angle_alpha   90.00
_cell.angle_beta   90.00
_cell.angle_gamma   90.00
#
_symmetry.space_group_name_H-M   'P 1'
#
loop_
_entity.id
_entity.type
_entity.pdbx_description
1 polymer ?
#
loop_
_entity_poly.entity_id
_entity_poly.type
_entity_poly.pdbx_seq_one_letter_code
_entity_poly.pdbx_strand_id
1 'polypeptide(L)'
;MLCYDANVKYLWSFILFLLVVAPDEVVAADRFGSPEPDTPTHLNFFRSALRGRQRVLSCADDPRVCVDRGKNPWGGSTCCFRKFCKDTLRDSDNCGACGQTCAYGFVCCDGKCVDIRNDPRHCGSCFQECPGQGRCSFAMCDYSG
;
A
#
# COMPACT_ATOMS: atom_id res chain seq x y z
N MET A 1 28.28 -6.54 77.78
CA MET A 1 28.55 -5.27 77.08
C MET A 1 29.59 -5.58 76.01
N LEU A 2 29.37 -5.47 74.69
CA LEU A 2 28.62 -4.49 73.92
C LEU A 2 28.00 -5.12 72.64
N CYS A 3 26.98 -4.46 72.12
CA CYS A 3 26.03 -4.87 71.08
C CYS A 3 26.64 -5.22 69.72
N TYR A 4 26.21 -6.33 69.13
CA TYR A 4 26.45 -6.64 67.71
C TYR A 4 25.31 -6.02 66.89
N ASP A 5 25.63 -4.96 66.14
CA ASP A 5 24.68 -4.11 65.42
C ASP A 5 23.94 -4.88 64.30
N ALA A 6 22.62 -5.00 64.42
CA ALA A 6 21.75 -5.76 63.52
C ALA A 6 21.48 -5.07 62.16
N ASN A 7 22.28 -4.06 61.78
CA ASN A 7 22.02 -3.19 60.63
C ASN A 7 22.76 -3.59 59.33
N VAL A 8 23.75 -4.48 59.37
CA VAL A 8 24.57 -4.80 58.17
C VAL A 8 23.92 -5.85 57.26
N LYS A 9 23.11 -6.76 57.81
CA LYS A 9 22.43 -7.82 57.03
C LYS A 9 21.35 -7.27 56.09
N TYR A 10 20.68 -6.20 56.51
CA TYR A 10 19.67 -5.53 55.69
C TYR A 10 20.30 -4.65 54.60
N LEU A 11 21.53 -4.17 54.80
CA LEU A 11 22.24 -3.34 53.82
C LEU A 11 22.55 -4.12 52.53
N TRP A 12 23.04 -5.36 52.65
CA TRP A 12 23.31 -6.21 51.49
C TRP A 12 22.03 -6.70 50.81
N SER A 13 20.96 -6.94 51.60
CA SER A 13 19.64 -7.32 51.07
C SER A 13 18.98 -6.17 50.32
N PHE A 14 19.12 -4.92 50.79
CA PHE A 14 18.66 -3.72 50.08
C PHE A 14 19.46 -3.46 48.80
N ILE A 15 20.79 -3.64 48.83
CA ILE A 15 21.64 -3.51 47.63
C ILE A 15 21.26 -4.55 46.58
N LEU A 16 20.99 -5.80 46.98
CA LEU A 16 20.51 -6.83 46.04
C LEU A 16 19.13 -6.50 45.47
N PHE A 17 18.23 -5.92 46.29
CA PHE A 17 16.90 -5.50 45.85
C PHE A 17 16.96 -4.31 44.86
N LEU A 18 17.88 -3.37 45.06
CA LEU A 18 18.13 -2.25 44.13
C LEU A 18 18.74 -2.68 42.79
N LEU A 19 19.48 -3.81 42.74
CA LEU A 19 20.01 -4.37 41.49
C LEU A 19 18.97 -5.19 40.69
N VAL A 20 17.91 -5.67 41.34
CA VAL A 20 16.85 -6.48 40.71
C VAL A 20 15.66 -5.62 40.24
N VAL A 21 15.40 -4.49 40.89
CA VAL A 21 14.33 -3.55 40.50
C VAL A 21 14.91 -2.37 39.73
N ALA A 22 15.62 -2.66 38.64
CA ALA A 22 15.65 -1.71 37.52
C ALA A 22 14.35 -1.96 36.74
N PRO A 23 13.42 -1.00 36.66
CA PRO A 23 12.30 -1.15 35.75
C PRO A 23 12.85 -1.18 34.32
N ASP A 24 12.60 -2.27 33.60
CA ASP A 24 12.67 -2.35 32.14
C ASP A 24 11.58 -1.43 31.55
N GLU A 25 11.67 -0.12 31.79
CA GLU A 25 11.06 0.84 30.88
C GLU A 25 12.07 1.09 29.76
N VAL A 26 12.23 0.05 28.93
CA VAL A 26 12.56 0.27 27.53
C VAL A 26 11.33 0.98 26.95
N VAL A 27 11.28 2.30 27.14
CA VAL A 27 10.54 3.18 26.27
C VAL A 27 11.05 2.84 24.89
N ALA A 28 10.25 2.09 24.13
CA ALA A 28 10.39 2.05 22.69
C ALA A 28 10.24 3.51 22.27
N ALA A 29 11.37 4.18 22.09
CA ALA A 29 11.42 5.35 21.25
C ALA A 29 10.92 4.83 19.91
N ASP A 30 9.63 5.07 19.62
CA ASP A 30 9.17 5.13 18.26
C ASP A 30 10.19 6.01 17.57
N ARG A 31 10.98 5.39 16.69
CA ARG A 31 11.76 6.16 15.73
C ARG A 31 10.73 6.78 14.82
N PHE A 32 10.20 7.92 15.25
CA PHE A 32 9.90 9.02 14.37
C PHE A 32 11.25 9.47 13.79
N GLY A 33 11.82 8.61 12.94
CA GLY A 33 12.76 9.04 11.95
C GLY A 33 11.98 10.03 11.13
N SER A 34 12.27 11.32 11.33
CA SER A 34 11.92 12.35 10.37
C SER A 34 12.12 11.78 8.96
N PRO A 35 11.23 12.04 8.00
CA PRO A 35 11.56 11.74 6.61
C PRO A 35 12.84 12.53 6.31
N GLU A 36 13.96 11.81 6.23
CA GLU A 36 15.24 12.35 5.84
C GLU A 36 15.01 13.00 4.46
N PRO A 37 15.43 14.25 4.23
CA PRO A 37 15.24 14.87 2.94
C PRO A 37 15.90 13.98 1.90
N ASP A 38 15.11 13.42 0.98
CA ASP A 38 15.52 12.56 -0.13
C ASP A 38 16.45 13.34 -1.07
N THR A 39 17.64 13.65 -0.60
CA THR A 39 18.72 14.17 -1.42
C THR A 39 19.31 12.96 -2.12
N PRO A 40 19.27 12.91 -3.47
CA PRO A 40 19.76 11.76 -4.21
C PRO A 40 21.29 11.74 -4.09
N THR A 41 21.79 10.95 -3.14
CA THR A 41 23.22 10.67 -3.02
C THR A 41 23.55 9.35 -3.72
N HIS A 42 24.77 9.26 -4.22
CA HIS A 42 25.29 8.06 -4.85
C HIS A 42 25.27 6.85 -3.90
N LEU A 43 25.36 7.08 -2.59
CA LEU A 43 25.19 6.06 -1.54
C LEU A 43 23.77 5.52 -1.45
N ASN A 44 22.74 6.37 -1.60
CA ASN A 44 21.35 5.94 -1.65
C ASN A 44 21.08 5.12 -2.92
N PHE A 45 21.67 5.52 -4.05
CA PHE A 45 21.63 4.74 -5.30
C PHE A 45 22.30 3.37 -5.14
N PHE A 46 23.51 3.32 -4.57
CA PHE A 46 24.21 2.04 -4.34
C PHE A 46 23.50 1.15 -3.32
N ARG A 47 22.93 1.70 -2.25
CA ARG A 47 22.10 0.91 -1.32
C ARG A 47 20.86 0.34 -2.01
N SER A 48 20.23 1.08 -2.91
CA SER A 48 19.11 0.58 -3.73
C SER A 48 19.55 -0.47 -4.75
N ALA A 49 20.76 -0.35 -5.31
CA ALA A 49 21.33 -1.34 -6.24
C ALA A 49 21.81 -2.63 -5.54
N LEU A 50 22.31 -2.52 -4.31
CA LEU A 50 22.77 -3.64 -3.47
C LEU A 50 21.65 -4.30 -2.65
N ARG A 51 20.52 -3.61 -2.44
CA ARG A 51 19.24 -4.24 -2.08
C ARG A 51 18.81 -5.08 -3.29
N GLY A 52 19.34 -6.30 -3.33
CA GLY A 52 19.33 -7.18 -4.49
C GLY A 52 18.07 -7.04 -5.33
N ARG A 53 18.27 -6.67 -6.60
CA ARG A 53 17.31 -6.69 -7.71
C ARG A 53 15.88 -6.61 -7.20
N GLN A 54 15.38 -5.40 -6.94
CA GLN A 54 14.00 -5.12 -6.55
C GLN A 54 13.09 -6.09 -7.32
N ARG A 55 12.73 -7.20 -6.67
CA ARG A 55 12.14 -8.33 -7.37
C ARG A 55 10.81 -7.78 -7.80
N VAL A 56 10.54 -7.76 -9.11
CA VAL A 56 9.22 -7.45 -9.64
C VAL A 56 8.23 -8.18 -8.76
N LEU A 57 7.40 -7.42 -8.03
CA LEU A 57 6.52 -7.97 -7.01
C LEU A 57 5.68 -9.07 -7.67
N SER A 58 5.85 -10.30 -7.20
CA SER A 58 5.15 -11.46 -7.73
C SER A 58 4.17 -11.96 -6.70
N CYS A 59 2.99 -12.35 -7.17
CA CYS A 59 1.94 -12.96 -6.37
C CYS A 59 1.89 -14.49 -6.52
N ALA A 60 2.96 -15.10 -7.05
CA ALA A 60 3.07 -16.55 -7.26
C ALA A 60 2.92 -17.35 -5.96
N ASP A 61 3.65 -16.93 -4.93
CA ASP A 61 3.73 -17.64 -3.65
C ASP A 61 2.59 -17.22 -2.70
N ASP A 62 2.23 -15.93 -2.72
CA ASP A 62 1.13 -15.38 -1.91
C ASP A 62 0.29 -14.38 -2.72
N PRO A 63 -0.93 -14.76 -3.15
CA PRO A 63 -1.85 -13.87 -3.83
C PRO A 63 -2.28 -12.65 -2.98
N ARG A 64 -2.22 -12.76 -1.65
CA ARG A 64 -2.64 -11.67 -0.75
C ARG A 64 -1.70 -10.47 -0.80
N VAL A 65 -0.49 -10.64 -1.34
CA VAL A 65 0.44 -9.52 -1.57
C VAL A 65 -0.18 -8.43 -2.44
N CYS A 66 -1.14 -8.78 -3.31
CA CYS A 66 -1.82 -7.82 -4.17
C CYS A 66 -2.73 -6.85 -3.41
N VAL A 67 -3.35 -7.30 -2.32
CA VAL A 67 -4.22 -6.47 -1.48
C VAL A 67 -3.49 -5.81 -0.31
N ASP A 68 -2.26 -6.23 -0.03
CA ASP A 68 -1.39 -5.65 0.99
C ASP A 68 -0.80 -4.31 0.49
N ARG A 69 -1.32 -3.19 0.99
CA ARG A 69 -0.84 -1.84 0.61
C ARG A 69 0.59 -1.53 1.06
N GLY A 70 1.10 -2.23 2.08
CA GLY A 70 2.48 -2.06 2.54
C GLY A 70 3.48 -2.71 1.59
N LYS A 71 3.10 -3.83 0.96
CA LYS A 71 3.94 -4.56 0.00
C LYS A 71 3.68 -4.18 -1.45
N ASN A 72 2.43 -3.85 -1.78
CA ASN A 72 1.97 -3.44 -3.12
C ASN A 72 1.37 -2.02 -3.10
N PRO A 73 2.21 -0.97 -3.05
CA PRO A 73 1.72 0.41 -3.04
C PRO A 73 1.07 0.85 -4.36
N TRP A 74 1.32 0.13 -5.45
CA TRP A 74 0.79 0.46 -6.79
C TRP A 74 -0.67 0.04 -7.00
N GLY A 75 -1.20 -0.82 -6.11
CA GLY A 75 -2.56 -1.34 -6.22
C GLY A 75 -2.71 -2.51 -7.20
N GLY A 76 -3.96 -2.88 -7.48
CA GLY A 76 -4.31 -4.11 -8.18
C GLY A 76 -4.53 -5.26 -7.19
N SER A 77 -5.79 -5.58 -6.94
CA SER A 77 -6.20 -6.57 -5.94
C SER A 77 -6.16 -8.02 -6.45
N THR A 78 -6.10 -8.21 -7.76
CA THR A 78 -6.23 -9.54 -8.39
C THR A 78 -4.87 -10.06 -8.82
N CYS A 79 -4.51 -11.26 -8.34
CA CYS A 79 -3.31 -11.95 -8.82
C CYS A 79 -3.57 -12.65 -10.16
N CYS A 80 -3.09 -12.05 -11.24
CA CYS A 80 -3.17 -12.60 -12.58
C CYS A 80 -1.94 -13.45 -12.93
N PHE A 81 -2.19 -14.58 -13.59
CA PHE A 81 -1.17 -15.51 -14.10
C PHE A 81 -0.13 -15.95 -13.05
N ARG A 82 -0.52 -15.96 -11.77
CA ARG A 82 0.38 -16.22 -10.61
C ARG A 82 1.64 -15.36 -10.63
N LYS A 83 1.56 -14.14 -11.13
CA LYS A 83 2.75 -13.31 -11.32
C LYS A 83 2.50 -11.82 -11.15
N PHE A 84 1.37 -11.31 -11.61
CA PHE A 84 1.14 -9.87 -11.66
C PHE A 84 -0.11 -9.50 -10.87
N CYS A 85 0.02 -8.53 -9.98
CA CYS A 85 -1.13 -7.88 -9.37
C CYS A 85 -1.75 -6.91 -10.37
N LYS A 86 -3.04 -7.07 -10.66
CA LYS A 86 -3.80 -6.27 -11.63
C LYS A 86 -5.08 -5.73 -11.00
N ASP A 87 -5.47 -4.52 -11.40
CA ASP A 87 -6.75 -3.93 -11.01
C ASP A 87 -7.79 -4.29 -12.06
N THR A 88 -8.53 -5.37 -11.82
CA THR A 88 -9.56 -5.81 -12.77
C THR A 88 -10.75 -4.86 -12.88
N LEU A 89 -10.81 -3.80 -12.06
CA LEU A 89 -11.86 -2.79 -12.13
C LEU A 89 -11.53 -1.63 -13.07
N ARG A 90 -10.26 -1.46 -13.42
CA ARG A 90 -9.76 -0.29 -14.17
C ARG A 90 -8.74 -0.62 -15.27
N ASP A 91 -8.07 -1.76 -15.20
CA ASP A 91 -7.10 -2.19 -16.21
C ASP A 91 -7.85 -2.66 -17.45
N SER A 92 -7.71 -1.93 -18.57
CA SER A 92 -8.34 -2.27 -19.85
C SER A 92 -7.85 -3.58 -20.43
N ASP A 93 -6.68 -4.08 -20.04
CA ASP A 93 -6.13 -5.36 -20.50
C ASP A 93 -6.58 -6.54 -19.63
N ASN A 94 -7.23 -6.27 -18.49
CA ASN A 94 -7.63 -7.25 -17.50
C ASN A 94 -9.01 -6.91 -16.89
N CYS A 95 -9.94 -6.40 -17.70
CA CYS A 95 -11.19 -5.84 -17.23
C CYS A 95 -12.20 -6.92 -16.84
N GLY A 96 -12.62 -6.93 -15.58
CA GLY A 96 -13.51 -7.94 -15.00
C GLY A 96 -12.81 -9.26 -14.68
N ALA A 97 -11.83 -9.67 -15.49
CA ALA A 97 -11.02 -10.86 -15.27
C ALA A 97 -9.62 -10.73 -15.90
N CYS A 98 -8.68 -11.56 -15.44
CA CYS A 98 -7.32 -11.60 -15.98
C CYS A 98 -7.31 -11.96 -17.47
N GLY A 99 -6.60 -11.16 -18.28
CA GLY A 99 -6.52 -11.33 -19.73
C GLY A 99 -7.78 -10.95 -20.52
N GLN A 100 -8.81 -10.43 -19.85
CA GLN A 100 -9.99 -9.91 -20.51
C GLN A 100 -9.74 -8.48 -20.98
N THR A 101 -9.29 -8.34 -22.23
CA THR A 101 -9.00 -7.03 -22.83
C THR A 101 -10.26 -6.38 -23.38
N CYS A 102 -10.44 -5.09 -23.10
CA CYS A 102 -11.47 -4.28 -23.73
C CYS A 102 -11.18 -4.05 -25.22
N ALA A 103 -12.22 -4.00 -26.04
CA ALA A 103 -12.09 -3.65 -27.45
C ALA A 103 -11.50 -2.24 -27.60
N TYR A 104 -10.90 -1.97 -28.76
CA TYR A 104 -10.34 -0.66 -29.06
C TYR A 104 -11.38 0.46 -28.86
N GLY A 105 -11.01 1.49 -28.11
CA GLY A 105 -11.87 2.62 -27.80
C GLY A 105 -12.81 2.42 -26.59
N PHE A 106 -12.83 1.23 -25.98
CA PHE A 106 -13.55 0.98 -24.74
C PHE A 106 -12.62 1.14 -23.53
N VAL A 107 -13.19 1.58 -22.41
CA VAL A 107 -12.47 1.75 -21.13
C VAL A 107 -13.04 0.79 -20.11
N CYS A 108 -12.20 0.30 -19.20
CA CYS A 108 -12.66 -0.52 -18.08
C CYS A 108 -13.25 0.37 -16.98
N CYS A 109 -14.56 0.28 -16.80
CA CYS A 109 -15.31 0.95 -15.75
C CYS A 109 -15.92 -0.11 -14.82
N ASP A 110 -15.38 -0.22 -13.60
CA ASP A 110 -15.86 -1.17 -12.57
C ASP A 110 -15.98 -2.61 -13.08
N GLY A 111 -14.93 -3.04 -13.78
CA GLY A 111 -14.83 -4.40 -14.31
C GLY A 111 -15.66 -4.67 -15.56
N LYS A 112 -16.19 -3.63 -16.20
CA LYS A 112 -16.92 -3.72 -17.48
C LYS A 112 -16.28 -2.83 -18.52
N CYS A 113 -16.13 -3.35 -19.73
CA CYS A 113 -15.71 -2.53 -20.86
C CYS A 113 -16.87 -1.66 -21.32
N VAL A 114 -16.67 -0.35 -21.30
CA VAL A 114 -17.68 0.66 -21.63
C VAL A 114 -17.19 1.57 -22.74
N ASP A 115 -18.08 1.92 -23.67
CA ASP A 115 -17.81 2.89 -24.74
C ASP A 115 -18.04 4.31 -24.22
N ILE A 116 -16.98 4.97 -23.78
CA ILE A 116 -17.06 6.34 -23.27
C ILE A 116 -17.32 7.38 -24.37
N ARG A 117 -17.32 6.99 -25.65
CA ARG A 117 -17.52 7.92 -26.77
C ARG A 117 -18.98 8.11 -27.11
N ASN A 118 -19.82 7.11 -26.83
CA ASN A 118 -21.20 7.06 -27.26
C ASN A 118 -22.20 6.64 -26.16
N ASP A 119 -21.75 6.09 -25.02
CA ASP A 119 -22.65 5.76 -23.92
C ASP A 119 -23.03 7.03 -23.14
N PRO A 120 -24.31 7.44 -23.12
CA PRO A 120 -24.77 8.62 -22.39
C PRO A 120 -24.54 8.56 -20.88
N ARG A 121 -24.35 7.36 -20.30
CA ARG A 121 -24.09 7.18 -18.86
C ARG A 121 -22.60 7.18 -18.49
N HIS A 122 -21.72 7.20 -19.50
CA HIS A 122 -20.26 7.13 -19.32
C HIS A 122 -19.54 8.06 -20.32
N CYS A 123 -20.15 9.21 -20.65
CA CYS A 123 -19.68 10.07 -21.71
C CYS A 123 -18.39 10.81 -21.33
N GLY A 124 -17.29 10.48 -22.01
CA GLY A 124 -15.95 11.02 -21.78
C GLY A 124 -15.20 10.42 -20.60
N SER A 125 -15.88 9.87 -19.60
CA SER A 125 -15.26 9.13 -18.50
C SER A 125 -16.26 8.16 -17.85
N CYS A 126 -15.74 7.23 -17.04
CA CYS A 126 -16.58 6.29 -16.32
C CYS A 126 -17.59 7.03 -15.41
N PHE A 127 -18.86 6.66 -15.51
CA PHE A 127 -19.96 7.17 -14.68
C PHE A 127 -20.26 8.67 -14.90
N GLN A 128 -19.82 9.23 -16.01
CA GLN A 128 -20.17 10.59 -16.43
C GLN A 128 -21.44 10.56 -17.26
N GLU A 129 -22.59 10.74 -16.62
CA GLU A 129 -23.87 10.80 -17.32
C GLU A 129 -24.11 12.18 -17.94
N CYS A 130 -24.68 12.20 -19.15
CA CYS A 130 -25.08 13.43 -19.82
C CYS A 130 -26.31 14.07 -19.14
N PRO A 131 -26.28 15.39 -18.86
CA PRO A 131 -27.42 16.07 -18.26
C PRO A 131 -28.69 15.89 -19.09
N GLY A 132 -29.83 15.71 -18.42
CA GLY A 132 -31.12 15.59 -19.09
C GLY A 132 -31.24 14.37 -20.03
N GLN A 133 -30.40 13.34 -19.85
CA GLN A 133 -30.31 12.18 -20.75
C GLN A 133 -29.88 12.58 -22.18
N GLY A 134 -29.09 13.65 -22.31
CA GLY A 134 -28.54 14.12 -23.58
C GLY A 134 -27.73 13.05 -24.33
N ARG A 135 -27.62 13.20 -25.64
CA ARG A 135 -26.85 12.27 -26.47
C ARG A 135 -25.36 12.40 -26.16
N CYS A 136 -24.65 11.27 -26.10
CA CYS A 136 -23.20 11.27 -26.09
C CYS A 136 -22.66 11.04 -27.51
N SER A 137 -21.73 11.88 -27.93
CA SER A 137 -21.02 11.71 -29.20
C SER A 137 -19.61 12.22 -29.09
N PHE A 138 -18.64 11.47 -29.62
CA PHE A 138 -17.22 11.81 -29.54
C PHE A 138 -16.76 12.17 -28.11
N ALA A 139 -17.27 11.43 -27.12
CA ALA A 139 -16.97 11.65 -25.69
C ALA A 139 -17.43 13.02 -25.14
N MET A 140 -18.42 13.64 -25.78
CA MET A 140 -19.03 14.89 -25.33
C MET A 140 -20.56 14.78 -25.32
N CYS A 141 -21.16 15.37 -24.30
CA CYS A 141 -22.61 15.47 -24.19
C CYS A 141 -23.13 16.55 -25.13
N ASP A 142 -24.20 16.24 -25.83
CA ASP A 142 -25.03 17.23 -26.49
C ASP A 142 -25.85 17.98 -25.45
N TYR A 143 -25.78 19.31 -25.50
CA TYR A 143 -26.49 20.22 -24.60
C TYR A 143 -27.66 20.93 -25.30
N SER A 144 -27.93 20.61 -26.57
CA SER A 144 -28.99 21.25 -27.38
C SER A 144 -30.38 20.62 -27.21
N GLY A 145 -30.63 19.98 -26.06
CA GLY A 145 -31.90 19.31 -25.73
C GLY A 145 -33.15 20.18 -25.88
#